data_AF-X1V9V4-F1
#
_entry.id   AF-X1V9V4-F1
#
_cell.length_a   1.000
_cell.length_b   1.000
_cell.length_c   1.000
_cell.angle_alpha   90.00
_cell.angle_beta   90.00
_cell.angle_gamma   90.00
#
_symmetry.space_group_name_H-M   'P 1'
#
loop_
_entity.id
_entity.type
_entity.pdbx_description
1 polymer ?
#
loop_
_entity_poly.entity_id
_entity_poly.type
_entity_poly.pdbx_seq_one_letter_code
_entity_poly.pdbx_strand_id
1 'polypeptide(L)'
;MPEGGKDWNEISRLLSESGIKFTCFFTERKLHAIHLTAQNIEQGYKNIIVVSGDGTLNEVVNGVFTQNKYPTEEIALGMITVGTGNDWGRMYNIPRNYKEAISVLKTCKTVKQDIGVVQYFSSGMQERRYFINIAGLGFDAKVVNKTNRQKEKGRSGVLIYLINILTSLFKYKDVKAEIIIDGNKIEDEIFTVSLGIG
;
A
#
# COMPACT_ATOMS: atom_id res chain seq x y z
N MET A 1 2.87 -19.55 0.70
CA MET A 1 3.06 -18.69 -0.49
C MET A 1 2.23 -17.44 -0.30
N PRO A 2 2.78 -16.24 -0.54
CA PRO A 2 1.97 -15.01 -0.61
C PRO A 2 0.85 -15.18 -1.66
N GLU A 3 -0.28 -14.50 -1.47
CA GLU A 3 -1.53 -14.75 -2.22
C GLU A 3 -1.35 -14.63 -3.75
N GLY A 4 -0.49 -13.73 -4.23
CA GLY A 4 -0.15 -13.59 -5.66
C GLY A 4 0.56 -14.81 -6.28
N GLY A 5 1.14 -15.70 -5.47
CA GLY A 5 1.86 -16.88 -5.98
C GLY A 5 0.96 -17.95 -6.57
N LYS A 6 -0.34 -17.99 -6.21
CA LYS A 6 -1.29 -18.99 -6.74
C LYS A 6 -1.62 -18.75 -8.21
N ASP A 7 -1.84 -17.48 -8.55
CA ASP A 7 -2.31 -17.09 -9.89
C ASP A 7 -1.16 -16.69 -10.82
N TRP A 8 0.07 -16.62 -10.29
CA TRP A 8 1.26 -16.18 -11.01
C TRP A 8 1.53 -16.98 -12.29
N ASN A 9 1.31 -18.29 -12.29
CA ASN A 9 1.53 -19.12 -13.48
C ASN A 9 0.61 -18.71 -14.64
N GLU A 10 -0.65 -18.37 -14.35
CA GLU A 10 -1.58 -17.86 -15.36
C GLU A 10 -1.19 -16.46 -15.81
N ILE A 11 -0.92 -15.56 -14.86
CA ILE A 11 -0.60 -14.15 -15.14
C ILE A 11 0.69 -14.04 -15.95
N SER A 12 1.75 -14.76 -15.58
CA SER A 12 3.04 -14.76 -16.29
C SER A 12 2.92 -15.34 -17.71
N ARG A 13 2.11 -16.39 -17.90
CA ARG A 13 1.79 -16.92 -19.23
C ARG A 13 1.07 -15.86 -20.07
N LEU A 14 0.03 -15.24 -19.54
CA LEU A 14 -0.73 -14.19 -20.26
C LEU A 14 0.14 -12.97 -20.59
N LEU A 15 1.00 -12.53 -19.66
CA LEU A 15 1.97 -11.45 -19.91
C LEU A 15 2.90 -11.80 -21.07
N SER A 16 3.44 -13.02 -21.07
CA SER A 16 4.33 -13.51 -22.14
C SER A 16 3.62 -13.60 -23.48
N GLU A 17 2.43 -14.19 -23.53
CA GLU A 17 1.58 -14.29 -24.73
C GLU A 17 1.18 -12.91 -25.28
N SER A 18 1.07 -11.92 -24.40
CA SER A 18 0.76 -10.55 -24.78
C SER A 18 1.94 -9.77 -25.36
N GLY A 19 3.15 -10.35 -25.32
CA GLY A 19 4.40 -9.76 -25.82
C GLY A 19 5.08 -8.78 -24.84
N ILE A 20 4.64 -8.72 -23.59
CA ILE A 20 5.29 -7.90 -22.56
C ILE A 20 6.54 -8.63 -22.08
N LYS A 21 7.71 -8.00 -22.25
CA LYS A 21 8.96 -8.48 -21.66
C LYS A 21 9.01 -8.03 -20.20
N PHE A 22 9.20 -8.97 -19.28
CA PHE A 22 9.25 -8.69 -17.85
C PHE A 22 10.32 -9.52 -17.14
N THR A 23 10.78 -9.00 -16.01
CA THR A 23 11.53 -9.74 -14.99
C THR A 23 10.67 -9.80 -13.75
N CYS A 24 10.54 -10.97 -13.12
CA CYS A 24 9.70 -11.13 -11.94
C CYS A 24 10.51 -11.18 -10.65
N PHE A 25 9.99 -10.53 -9.60
CA PHE A 25 10.55 -10.54 -8.26
C PHE A 25 9.46 -10.89 -7.25
N PHE A 26 9.75 -11.81 -6.34
CA PHE A 26 8.79 -12.24 -5.33
C PHE A 26 9.10 -11.61 -3.98
N THR A 27 8.06 -11.08 -3.33
CA THR A 27 8.16 -10.63 -1.93
C THR A 27 8.16 -11.83 -0.99
N GLU A 28 9.03 -11.83 0.01
CA GLU A 28 9.15 -12.95 0.96
C GLU A 28 8.48 -12.64 2.30
N ARG A 29 8.38 -11.35 2.63
CA ARG A 29 7.86 -10.86 3.91
C ARG A 29 7.23 -9.47 3.75
N LYS A 30 6.50 -9.04 4.77
CA LYS A 30 5.96 -7.68 4.88
C LYS A 30 7.08 -6.64 4.75
N LEU A 31 6.80 -5.53 4.08
CA LEU A 31 7.74 -4.45 3.77
C LEU A 31 8.86 -4.82 2.78
N HIS A 32 8.91 -6.05 2.27
CA HIS A 32 9.95 -6.46 1.31
C HIS A 32 9.82 -5.72 -0.02
N ALA A 33 8.59 -5.40 -0.46
CA ALA A 33 8.38 -4.73 -1.73
C ALA A 33 9.02 -3.33 -1.77
N ILE A 34 9.12 -2.63 -0.63
CA ILE A 34 9.81 -1.33 -0.54
C ILE A 34 11.25 -1.47 -1.03
N HIS A 35 11.97 -2.43 -0.46
CA HIS A 35 13.39 -2.66 -0.79
C HIS A 35 13.57 -3.20 -2.21
N LEU A 36 12.75 -4.18 -2.61
CA LEU A 36 12.81 -4.74 -3.96
C LEU A 36 12.56 -3.68 -5.03
N THR A 37 11.57 -2.81 -4.82
CA THR A 37 11.26 -1.73 -5.76
C THR A 37 12.44 -0.76 -5.86
N ALA A 38 12.95 -0.25 -4.75
CA ALA A 38 14.08 0.67 -4.76
C ALA A 38 15.31 0.06 -5.45
N GLN A 39 15.66 -1.20 -5.12
CA GLN A 39 16.80 -1.90 -5.72
C GLN A 39 16.66 -2.11 -7.24
N ASN A 40 15.46 -2.43 -7.72
CA ASN A 40 15.25 -2.63 -9.15
C ASN A 40 15.21 -1.31 -9.91
N ILE A 41 14.71 -0.23 -9.29
CA ILE A 41 14.80 1.10 -9.92
C ILE A 41 16.27 1.50 -10.12
N GLU A 42 17.14 1.23 -9.15
CA GLU A 42 18.60 1.44 -9.30
C GLU A 42 19.20 0.64 -10.47
N GLN A 43 18.68 -0.55 -10.75
CA GLN A 43 19.07 -1.37 -11.91
C GLN A 43 18.50 -0.90 -13.26
N GLY A 44 17.68 0.16 -13.26
CA GLY A 44 17.14 0.78 -14.47
C GLY A 44 15.69 0.43 -14.79
N TYR A 45 14.99 -0.30 -13.91
CA TYR A 45 13.57 -0.59 -14.12
C TYR A 45 12.72 0.64 -13.79
N LYS A 46 12.05 1.22 -14.80
CA LYS A 46 11.14 2.37 -14.64
C LYS A 46 9.66 2.02 -14.75
N ASN A 47 9.32 0.87 -15.33
CA ASN A 47 7.95 0.39 -15.44
C ASN A 47 7.78 -0.81 -14.50
N ILE A 48 6.92 -0.66 -13.49
CA ILE A 48 6.74 -1.66 -12.45
C ILE A 48 5.29 -2.13 -12.48
N ILE A 49 5.09 -3.43 -12.67
CA ILE A 49 3.76 -4.06 -12.59
C ILE A 49 3.64 -4.75 -11.22
N VAL A 50 2.68 -4.30 -10.42
CA VAL A 50 2.36 -4.88 -9.11
C VAL A 50 1.29 -5.96 -9.28
N VAL A 51 1.62 -7.19 -8.91
CA VAL A 51 0.69 -8.33 -8.95
C VAL A 51 0.29 -8.72 -7.53
N SER A 52 -0.68 -8.02 -6.95
CA SER A 52 -1.12 -8.17 -5.56
C SER A 52 -2.34 -7.27 -5.29
N GLY A 53 -2.59 -6.93 -4.02
CA GLY A 53 -3.53 -5.90 -3.60
C GLY A 53 -2.90 -4.60 -3.10
N ASP A 54 -3.74 -3.70 -2.57
CA ASP A 54 -3.40 -2.31 -2.24
C ASP A 54 -2.23 -2.19 -1.24
N GLY A 55 -2.12 -3.12 -0.29
CA GLY A 55 -1.03 -3.12 0.69
C GLY A 55 0.36 -3.26 0.05
N THR A 56 0.48 -4.14 -0.96
CA THR A 56 1.74 -4.30 -1.71
C THR A 56 1.97 -3.11 -2.63
N LEU A 57 0.93 -2.59 -3.28
CA LEU A 57 1.05 -1.36 -4.08
C LEU A 57 1.57 -0.19 -3.23
N ASN A 58 1.07 -0.07 -2.00
CA ASN A 58 1.54 0.95 -1.06
C ASN A 58 3.02 0.76 -0.67
N GLU A 59 3.47 -0.48 -0.48
CA GLU A 59 4.89 -0.78 -0.27
C GLU A 59 5.74 -0.41 -1.51
N VAL A 60 5.27 -0.73 -2.72
CA VAL A 60 5.95 -0.36 -3.97
C VAL A 60 6.07 1.16 -4.09
N VAL A 61 5.00 1.92 -3.82
CA VAL A 61 5.04 3.39 -3.82
C VAL A 61 6.06 3.92 -2.82
N ASN A 62 6.14 3.37 -1.61
CA ASN A 62 7.20 3.77 -0.67
C ASN A 62 8.60 3.46 -1.24
N GLY A 63 8.79 2.36 -1.96
CA GLY A 63 10.03 2.07 -2.69
C GLY A 63 10.36 3.12 -3.76
N VAL A 64 9.36 3.54 -4.54
CA VAL A 64 9.50 4.58 -5.58
C VAL A 64 9.93 5.93 -5.00
N PHE A 65 9.40 6.30 -3.84
CA PHE A 65 9.70 7.59 -3.19
C PHE A 65 10.93 7.55 -2.26
N THR A 66 11.59 6.40 -2.10
CA THR A 66 12.81 6.25 -1.27
C THR A 66 14.08 6.04 -2.09
N GLN A 67 13.96 5.67 -3.37
CA GLN A 67 15.09 5.64 -4.31
C GLN A 67 15.49 7.06 -4.75
N ASN A 68 16.71 7.21 -5.27
CA ASN A 68 17.28 8.50 -5.70
C ASN A 68 17.79 8.49 -7.15
N LYS A 69 17.55 7.42 -7.90
CA LYS A 69 18.07 7.22 -9.25
C LYS A 69 17.34 8.04 -10.31
N TYR A 70 16.02 8.07 -10.22
CA TYR A 70 15.16 8.73 -11.20
C TYR A 70 14.13 9.63 -10.50
N PRO A 71 13.71 10.74 -11.14
CA PRO A 71 12.51 11.47 -10.73
C PRO A 71 11.31 10.52 -10.64
N THR A 72 10.49 10.69 -9.61
CA THR A 72 9.34 9.81 -9.36
C THR A 72 8.34 9.80 -10.52
N GLU A 73 8.25 10.90 -11.27
CA GLU A 73 7.39 11.06 -12.45
C GLU A 73 7.84 10.24 -13.66
N GLU A 74 9.10 9.79 -13.67
CA GLU A 74 9.61 8.88 -14.71
C GLU A 74 9.33 7.41 -14.40
N ILE A 75 8.78 7.10 -13.23
CA ILE A 75 8.50 5.74 -12.79
C ILE A 75 7.00 5.49 -12.94
N ALA A 76 6.64 4.56 -13.82
CA ALA A 76 5.26 4.17 -14.07
C ALA A 76 4.90 2.92 -13.28
N LEU A 77 3.75 2.97 -12.60
CA LEU A 77 3.17 1.84 -11.89
C LEU A 77 1.95 1.32 -12.65
N GLY A 78 1.90 0.00 -12.81
CA GLY A 78 0.72 -0.74 -13.26
C GLY A 78 0.32 -1.77 -12.22
N MET A 79 -0.94 -2.19 -12.21
CA MET A 79 -1.44 -3.17 -11.25
C MET A 79 -2.23 -4.28 -11.96
N ILE A 80 -1.97 -5.52 -11.56
CA ILE A 80 -2.84 -6.67 -11.80
C ILE A 80 -3.35 -7.10 -10.43
N THR A 81 -4.63 -6.84 -10.19
CA THR A 81 -5.26 -7.07 -8.89
C THR A 81 -5.46 -8.56 -8.63
N VAL A 82 -4.91 -9.08 -7.53
CA VAL A 82 -5.15 -10.47 -7.08
C VAL A 82 -5.94 -10.43 -5.77
N GLY A 83 -6.91 -11.33 -5.61
CA GLY A 83 -7.74 -11.42 -4.39
C GLY A 83 -9.00 -10.52 -4.40
N THR A 84 -9.60 -10.34 -3.22
CA THR A 84 -10.97 -9.80 -3.09
C THR A 84 -11.05 -8.31 -2.75
N GLY A 85 -10.02 -7.73 -2.12
CA GLY A 85 -9.95 -6.31 -1.76
C GLY A 85 -8.90 -5.57 -2.59
N ASN A 86 -9.36 -4.68 -3.47
CA ASN A 86 -8.52 -3.91 -4.40
C ASN A 86 -9.18 -2.55 -4.67
N ASP A 87 -9.13 -1.65 -3.69
CA ASP A 87 -9.76 -0.33 -3.74
C ASP A 87 -9.13 0.53 -4.83
N TRP A 88 -7.80 0.49 -4.96
CA TRP A 88 -7.08 1.24 -5.98
C TRP A 88 -7.45 0.76 -7.38
N GLY A 89 -7.45 -0.56 -7.59
CA GLY A 89 -7.87 -1.15 -8.87
C GLY A 89 -9.31 -0.78 -9.25
N ARG A 90 -10.22 -0.70 -8.27
CA ARG A 90 -11.59 -0.22 -8.49
C ARG A 90 -11.66 1.25 -8.84
N MET A 91 -10.90 2.10 -8.14
CA MET A 91 -10.85 3.55 -8.39
C MET A 91 -10.44 3.86 -9.83
N TYR A 92 -9.51 3.09 -10.39
CA TYR A 92 -9.01 3.26 -11.76
C TYR A 92 -9.67 2.33 -12.79
N ASN A 93 -10.78 1.67 -12.44
CA ASN A 93 -11.49 0.72 -13.31
C ASN A 93 -10.59 -0.35 -13.94
N ILE A 94 -9.59 -0.83 -13.19
CA ILE A 94 -8.74 -1.94 -13.62
C ILE A 94 -9.59 -3.23 -13.64
N PRO A 95 -9.69 -3.92 -14.79
CA PRO A 95 -10.47 -5.15 -14.88
C PRO A 95 -9.96 -6.23 -13.92
N ARG A 96 -10.89 -7.01 -13.36
CA ARG A 96 -10.54 -8.20 -12.56
C ARG A 96 -10.06 -9.37 -13.41
N ASN A 97 -10.47 -9.43 -14.67
CA ASN A 97 -9.99 -10.45 -15.59
C ASN A 97 -8.53 -10.14 -15.98
N TYR A 98 -7.62 -11.09 -15.76
CA TYR A 98 -6.19 -10.89 -16.00
C TYR A 98 -5.86 -10.52 -17.45
N LYS A 99 -6.55 -11.12 -18.43
CA LYS A 99 -6.33 -10.81 -19.85
C LYS A 99 -6.76 -9.39 -20.19
N GLU A 100 -7.86 -8.92 -19.62
CA GLU A 100 -8.32 -7.54 -19.78
C GLU A 100 -7.40 -6.54 -19.07
N ALA A 101 -6.98 -6.83 -17.83
CA ALA A 101 -6.01 -6.01 -17.10
C ALA A 101 -4.68 -5.87 -17.86
N ILE A 102 -4.17 -6.97 -18.42
CA ILE A 102 -2.96 -6.98 -19.26
C ILE A 102 -3.19 -6.16 -20.55
N SER A 103 -4.39 -6.22 -21.13
CA SER A 103 -4.73 -5.40 -22.30
C SER A 103 -4.70 -3.91 -21.97
N VAL A 104 -5.14 -3.51 -20.77
CA VAL A 104 -5.01 -2.12 -20.27
C VAL A 104 -3.53 -1.74 -20.12
N LEU A 105 -2.70 -2.59 -19.50
CA LEU A 105 -1.26 -2.34 -19.36
C LEU A 105 -0.57 -2.09 -20.71
N LYS A 106 -0.95 -2.83 -21.76
CA LYS A 106 -0.41 -2.66 -23.12
C LYS A 106 -0.72 -1.32 -23.76
N THR A 107 -1.74 -0.61 -23.30
CA THR A 107 -2.05 0.72 -23.83
C THR A 107 -1.01 1.76 -23.45
N CYS A 108 -0.21 1.50 -22.39
CA CYS A 108 0.77 2.42 -21.82
C CYS A 108 0.19 3.82 -21.51
N LYS A 109 -1.12 3.91 -21.30
CA LYS A 109 -1.77 5.17 -20.90
C LYS A 109 -1.53 5.39 -19.41
N THR A 110 -0.77 6.42 -19.08
CA THR A 110 -0.44 6.79 -17.71
C THR A 110 -1.17 8.06 -17.31
N VAL A 111 -1.45 8.18 -16.01
CA VAL A 111 -1.96 9.39 -15.36
C VAL A 111 -1.05 9.73 -14.20
N LYS A 112 -0.99 11.01 -13.82
CA LYS A 112 -0.34 11.41 -12.57
C LYS A 112 -1.29 11.17 -11.42
N GLN A 113 -0.78 10.60 -10.33
CA GLN A 113 -1.51 10.38 -9.09
C GLN A 113 -0.76 11.09 -7.96
N ASP A 114 -1.49 11.88 -7.17
CA ASP A 114 -0.95 12.47 -5.96
C ASP A 114 -0.72 11.40 -4.89
N ILE A 115 0.35 11.56 -4.13
CA ILE A 115 0.73 10.65 -3.06
C ILE A 115 0.84 11.45 -1.77
N GLY A 116 0.17 10.98 -0.74
CA GLY A 116 0.19 11.60 0.56
C GLY A 116 1.43 11.18 1.32
N VAL A 117 1.94 12.10 2.14
CA VAL A 117 3.11 11.90 2.97
C VAL A 117 2.77 12.18 4.42
N VAL A 118 3.15 11.26 5.29
CA VAL A 118 3.06 11.43 6.75
C VAL A 118 4.48 11.51 7.30
N GLN A 119 4.75 12.53 8.09
CA GLN A 119 5.95 12.63 8.91
C GLN A 119 5.57 12.39 10.37
N TYR A 120 6.31 11.53 11.06
CA TYR A 120 6.02 11.17 12.44
C TYR A 120 7.30 10.86 13.20
N PHE A 121 7.26 10.90 14.53
CA PHE A 121 8.38 10.49 15.36
C PHE A 121 8.20 9.06 15.86
N SER A 122 9.25 8.25 15.71
CA SER A 122 9.30 6.86 16.14
C SER A 122 10.66 6.61 16.80
N SER A 123 10.65 6.16 18.05
CA SER A 123 11.87 5.95 18.85
C SER A 123 12.80 7.17 18.90
N GLY A 124 12.22 8.38 18.94
CA GLY A 124 12.97 9.64 18.97
C GLY A 124 13.53 10.09 17.62
N MET A 125 13.32 9.34 16.54
CA MET A 125 13.73 9.70 15.18
C MET A 125 12.54 10.15 14.35
N GLN A 126 12.75 11.15 13.51
CA GLN A 126 11.76 11.57 12.53
C GLN A 126 11.75 10.56 11.38
N GLU A 127 10.60 9.95 11.14
CA GLU A 127 10.33 9.04 10.05
C GLU A 127 9.34 9.68 9.06
N ARG A 128 9.36 9.16 7.83
CA ARG A 128 8.45 9.57 6.76
C ARG A 128 7.86 8.33 6.12
N ARG A 129 6.57 8.36 5.80
CA ARG A 129 5.90 7.29 5.06
C ARG A 129 4.92 7.85 4.04
N TYR A 130 4.83 7.18 2.91
CA TYR A 130 3.91 7.53 1.82
C TYR A 130 2.67 6.63 1.86
N PHE A 131 1.53 7.17 1.44
CA PHE A 131 0.28 6.44 1.33
C PHE A 131 -0.46 6.74 0.02
N ILE A 132 -1.14 5.74 -0.52
CA ILE A 132 -1.83 5.82 -1.82
C ILE A 132 -3.31 6.17 -1.73
N ASN A 133 -3.96 5.90 -0.58
CA ASN A 133 -5.40 6.05 -0.41
C ASN A 133 -5.73 6.89 0.84
N ILE A 134 -5.45 6.34 2.04
CA ILE A 134 -5.84 6.98 3.31
C ILE A 134 -4.78 6.79 4.38
N ALA A 135 -4.57 7.82 5.19
CA ALA A 135 -3.80 7.78 6.43
C ALA A 135 -4.73 8.11 7.60
N GLY A 136 -4.70 7.29 8.65
CA GLY A 136 -5.47 7.49 9.86
C GLY A 136 -4.58 7.77 11.07
N LEU A 137 -4.97 8.75 11.90
CA LEU A 137 -4.38 9.04 13.19
C LEU A 137 -5.46 8.88 14.28
N GLY A 138 -5.11 8.21 15.38
CA GLY A 138 -6.02 7.93 16.48
C GLY A 138 -6.10 6.44 16.79
N PHE A 139 -7.32 5.99 17.07
CA PHE A 139 -7.68 4.61 17.44
C PHE A 139 -6.93 3.48 16.68
N ASP A 140 -6.62 3.67 15.40
CA ASP A 140 -6.03 2.64 14.51
C ASP A 140 -4.58 2.23 14.82
N ALA A 141 -3.74 3.11 15.37
CA ALA A 141 -2.32 2.81 15.57
C ALA A 141 -2.05 1.79 16.69
N LYS A 142 -2.93 1.74 17.71
CA LYS A 142 -2.79 0.85 18.88
C LYS A 142 -3.31 -0.56 18.59
N VAL A 143 -4.32 -0.68 17.72
CA VAL A 143 -4.91 -1.96 17.28
C VAL A 143 -3.94 -2.75 16.41
N VAL A 144 -3.25 -2.08 15.47
CA VAL A 144 -2.26 -2.71 14.58
C VAL A 144 -1.07 -3.28 15.36
N ASN A 145 -0.57 -2.55 16.36
CA ASN A 145 0.58 -2.98 17.17
C ASN A 145 0.25 -4.17 18.09
N LYS A 146 -0.98 -4.19 18.65
CA LYS A 146 -1.47 -5.31 19.48
C LYS A 146 -1.80 -6.55 18.66
N THR A 147 -2.29 -6.38 17.43
CA THR A 147 -2.61 -7.47 16.49
C THR A 147 -1.36 -8.17 15.97
N ASN A 148 -0.29 -7.43 15.66
CA ASN A 148 0.98 -8.02 15.23
C ASN A 148 1.63 -8.86 16.33
N ARG A 149 1.66 -8.38 17.59
CA ARG A 149 2.18 -9.12 18.76
C ARG A 149 1.40 -10.39 19.11
N GLN A 150 0.13 -10.52 18.72
CA GLN A 150 -0.67 -11.71 18.97
C GLN A 150 -0.62 -12.73 17.82
N LYS A 151 -0.40 -12.27 16.58
CA LYS A 151 -0.08 -13.17 15.45
C LYS A 151 1.22 -13.95 15.69
N GLU A 152 2.22 -13.32 16.32
CA GLU A 152 3.45 -13.99 16.78
C GLU A 152 3.20 -15.08 17.84
N LYS A 153 2.03 -15.09 18.50
CA LYS A 153 1.63 -16.07 19.52
C LYS A 153 0.65 -17.14 19.00
N GLY A 154 0.48 -17.28 17.68
CA GLY A 154 -0.28 -18.37 17.07
C GLY A 154 -1.81 -18.28 17.17
N ARG A 155 -2.37 -17.11 17.54
CA ARG A 155 -3.83 -16.90 17.61
C ARG A 155 -4.31 -16.17 16.35
N SER A 156 -4.68 -16.93 15.31
CA SER A 156 -5.27 -16.38 14.08
C SER A 156 -6.78 -16.67 14.01
N GLY A 157 -7.57 -15.66 13.65
CA GLY A 157 -9.01 -15.80 13.45
C GLY A 157 -9.69 -14.45 13.26
N VAL A 158 -10.59 -14.35 12.29
CA VAL A 158 -11.37 -13.13 11.96
C VAL A 158 -12.13 -12.60 13.18
N LEU A 159 -12.62 -13.49 14.05
CA LEU A 159 -13.26 -13.14 15.32
C LEU A 159 -12.32 -12.45 16.31
N ILE A 160 -11.06 -12.90 16.43
CA ILE A 160 -10.07 -12.32 17.35
C ILE A 160 -9.64 -10.93 16.85
N TYR A 161 -9.57 -10.75 15.53
CA TYR A 161 -9.35 -9.45 14.91
C TYR A 161 -10.52 -8.50 15.19
N LEU A 162 -11.77 -8.94 14.99
CA LEU A 162 -12.97 -8.16 15.32
C LEU A 162 -13.05 -7.81 16.82
N ILE A 163 -12.80 -8.76 17.71
CA ILE A 163 -12.80 -8.54 19.17
C ILE A 163 -11.70 -7.55 19.58
N ASN A 164 -10.52 -7.60 18.93
CA ASN A 164 -9.45 -6.65 19.21
C ASN A 164 -9.74 -5.24 18.69
N ILE A 165 -10.45 -5.10 17.57
CA ILE A 165 -11.01 -3.82 17.11
C ILE A 165 -12.03 -3.34 18.15
N LEU A 166 -13.06 -4.14 18.46
CA LEU A 166 -14.13 -3.77 19.41
C LEU A 166 -13.59 -3.41 20.81
N THR A 167 -12.74 -4.24 21.41
CA THR A 167 -12.22 -4.00 22.77
C THR A 167 -11.22 -2.84 22.85
N SER A 168 -10.54 -2.51 21.75
CA SER A 168 -9.71 -1.32 21.71
C SER A 168 -10.61 -0.07 21.60
N LEU A 169 -11.74 -0.17 20.90
CA LEU A 169 -12.73 0.90 20.70
C LEU A 169 -13.26 1.41 22.04
N PHE A 170 -13.52 0.49 22.98
CA PHE A 170 -14.01 0.79 24.33
C PHE A 170 -12.93 1.27 25.34
N LYS A 171 -11.64 1.33 24.94
CA LYS A 171 -10.53 1.71 25.83
C LYS A 171 -9.74 2.95 25.39
N TYR A 172 -10.08 3.54 24.26
CA TYR A 172 -9.40 4.75 23.78
C TYR A 172 -9.99 5.97 24.49
N LYS A 173 -9.12 6.85 25.00
CA LYS A 173 -9.51 8.15 25.56
C LYS A 173 -9.22 9.20 24.50
N ASP A 174 -10.12 10.16 24.36
CA ASP A 174 -9.97 11.26 23.43
C ASP A 174 -8.62 11.97 23.66
N VAL A 175 -7.92 12.24 22.56
CA VAL A 175 -6.63 12.90 22.60
C VAL A 175 -6.87 14.35 22.21
N LYS A 176 -6.46 15.29 23.07
CA LYS A 176 -6.40 16.70 22.68
C LYS A 176 -5.38 16.83 21.56
N ALA A 177 -5.87 17.25 20.40
CA ALA A 177 -5.04 17.46 19.22
C ALA A 177 -5.18 18.89 18.75
N GLU A 178 -4.05 19.41 18.28
CA GLU A 178 -3.99 20.63 17.49
C GLU A 178 -3.94 20.22 16.02
N ILE A 179 -4.94 20.61 15.25
CA ILE A 179 -5.05 20.32 13.82
C ILE A 179 -4.96 21.64 13.07
N ILE A 180 -4.01 21.74 12.14
CA ILE A 180 -3.81 22.91 11.31
C ILE A 180 -4.07 22.50 9.85
N ILE A 181 -5.10 23.09 9.23
CA ILE A 181 -5.49 22.83 7.83
C ILE A 181 -5.53 24.17 7.11
N ASP A 182 -4.69 24.33 6.09
CA ASP A 182 -4.62 25.57 5.27
C ASP A 182 -4.50 26.85 6.12
N GLY A 183 -3.76 26.76 7.24
CA GLY A 183 -3.57 27.85 8.20
C GLY A 183 -4.68 27.99 9.25
N ASN A 184 -5.78 27.24 9.14
CA ASN A 184 -6.86 27.24 10.13
C ASN A 184 -6.54 26.26 11.25
N LYS A 185 -6.55 26.77 12.47
CA LYS A 185 -6.26 26.01 13.69
C LYS A 185 -7.55 25.50 14.33
N ILE A 186 -7.60 24.21 14.60
CA ILE A 186 -8.66 23.53 15.36
C ILE A 186 -7.99 22.86 16.56
N GLU A 187 -8.45 23.19 17.77
CA GLU A 187 -8.03 22.53 19.00
C GLU A 187 -9.24 21.81 19.58
N ASP A 188 -9.23 20.48 19.53
CA ASP A 188 -10.35 19.68 20.01
C ASP A 188 -9.90 18.32 20.54
N GLU A 189 -10.79 17.67 21.27
CA GLU A 189 -10.68 16.27 21.66
C GLU A 189 -11.10 15.39 20.48
N ILE A 190 -10.11 14.73 19.88
CA ILE A 190 -10.34 13.87 18.71
C ILE A 190 -10.36 12.39 19.07
N PHE A 191 -11.34 11.70 18.52
CA PHE A 191 -11.41 10.24 18.56
C PHE A 191 -10.57 9.61 17.42
N THR A 192 -10.76 10.11 16.19
CA THR A 192 -10.05 9.69 14.97
C THR A 192 -9.92 10.86 14.01
N VAL A 193 -8.80 10.92 13.30
CA VAL A 193 -8.58 11.75 12.12
C VAL A 193 -8.22 10.85 10.95
N SER A 194 -8.85 11.07 9.80
CA SER A 194 -8.56 10.36 8.57
C SER A 194 -8.28 11.36 7.46
N LEU A 195 -7.16 11.17 6.76
CA LEU A 195 -6.73 11.97 5.62
C LEU A 195 -6.72 11.08 4.39
N GLY A 196 -7.63 11.34 3.45
CA GLY A 196 -7.73 10.64 2.17
C GLY A 196 -7.04 11.41 1.04
N ILE A 197 -6.59 10.69 0.02
CA ILE A 197 -6.15 11.23 -1.26
C ILE A 197 -7.11 10.68 -2.31
N GLY A 198 -7.82 11.57 -3.01
CA GLY A 198 -8.89 11.21 -3.95
C GLY A 198 -10.26 11.37 -3.33
#